data_AF-A0A972Z8T9-F1
#
_entry.id   AF-A0A972Z8T9-F1
#
_cell.length_a   1.000
_cell.length_b   1.000
_cell.length_c   1.000
_cell.angle_alpha   90.00
_cell.angle_beta   90.00
_cell.angle_gamma   90.00
#
_symmetry.space_group_name_H-M   'P 1'
#
loop_
_entity.id
_entity.type
_entity.pdbx_description
1 polymer ?
#
loop_
_entity_poly.entity_id
_entity_poly.type
_entity_poly.pdbx_seq_one_letter_code
_entity_poly.pdbx_strand_id
1 'polypeptide(L)'
;MELDIFKRKPGIETQIDEFLNRISEAGLIFKGAIVDYLKGDLETFEHKRDRLHEAERQGDALRRELERMLYTKTLIPESRGDVLELIENMDTLLDHYKSAMWRIDIEQPQICDEFHEDFKELVAYGVEAVESAVCACRAFFRNIDTASTHMDKVIYWEKKSDVVSTRLQRAIFRREDLRLSHKRHLRDFVRFMEKIADEAEDVIDRLSIYIIKRAL
;
A
#
# COMPACT_ATOMS: atom_id res chain seq x y z
N MET A 1 -17.13 43.56 9.28
CA MET A 1 -17.86 42.41 9.86
C MET A 1 -17.41 41.19 9.07
N GLU A 2 -16.36 40.53 9.57
CA GLU A 2 -15.83 39.30 8.97
C GLU A 2 -16.89 38.20 9.08
N LEU A 3 -17.29 37.66 7.93
CA LEU A 3 -18.13 36.47 7.85
C LEU A 3 -17.23 35.25 8.06
N ASP A 4 -17.02 34.89 9.32
CA ASP A 4 -16.52 33.57 9.71
C ASP A 4 -17.65 32.56 9.50
N ILE A 5 -17.86 32.16 8.25
CA ILE A 5 -18.78 31.06 7.90
C ILE A 5 -18.01 29.78 8.17
N PHE A 6 -18.06 29.36 9.44
CA PHE A 6 -17.75 28.03 9.96
C PHE A 6 -17.39 27.01 8.88
N LYS A 7 -16.10 26.83 8.61
CA LYS A 7 -15.60 25.57 8.04
C LYS A 7 -15.93 24.48 9.06
N ARG A 8 -17.11 23.85 8.96
CA ARG A 8 -17.40 22.62 9.69
C ARG A 8 -16.26 21.67 9.37
N LYS A 9 -15.46 21.30 10.38
CA LYS A 9 -14.43 20.29 10.20
C LYS A 9 -15.08 19.05 9.57
N PRO A 10 -14.46 18.44 8.54
CA PRO A 10 -15.00 17.25 7.90
C PRO A 10 -15.37 16.18 8.94
N GLY A 11 -16.41 15.41 8.64
CA GLY A 11 -16.77 14.25 9.46
C GLY A 11 -15.63 13.21 9.48
N ILE A 12 -15.66 12.30 10.45
CA ILE A 12 -14.65 11.24 10.54
C ILE A 12 -14.64 10.37 9.27
N GLU A 13 -15.82 10.06 8.71
CA GLU A 13 -15.96 9.31 7.46
C GLU A 13 -15.25 9.99 6.28
N THR A 14 -15.38 11.31 6.14
CA THR A 14 -14.71 12.08 5.08
C THR A 14 -13.19 12.02 5.23
N GLN A 15 -12.67 12.04 6.45
CA GLN A 15 -11.23 11.94 6.68
C GLN A 15 -10.72 10.52 6.44
N ILE A 16 -11.51 9.49 6.79
CA ILE A 16 -11.19 8.10 6.44
C ILE A 16 -11.11 7.95 4.93
N ASP A 17 -12.09 8.47 4.18
CA ASP A 17 -12.06 8.41 2.72
C ASP A 17 -10.85 9.14 2.13
N GLU A 18 -10.52 10.33 2.63
CA GLU A 18 -9.36 11.08 2.17
C GLU A 18 -8.05 10.32 2.46
N PHE A 19 -7.92 9.75 3.65
CA PHE A 19 -6.79 8.90 4.03
C PHE A 19 -6.67 7.70 3.08
N LEU A 20 -7.76 6.97 2.86
CA LEU A 20 -7.82 5.84 1.94
C LEU A 20 -7.47 6.24 0.50
N ASN A 21 -7.90 7.42 0.05
CA ASN A 21 -7.56 7.94 -1.28
C ASN A 21 -6.06 8.20 -1.42
N ARG A 22 -5.36 8.64 -0.35
CA ARG A 22 -3.90 8.82 -0.38
C ARG A 22 -3.17 7.50 -0.57
N ILE A 23 -3.66 6.42 0.03
CA ILE A 23 -3.12 5.06 -0.18
C ILE A 23 -3.26 4.65 -1.64
N SER A 24 -4.45 4.80 -2.23
CA SER A 24 -4.68 4.52 -3.66
C SER A 24 -3.81 5.37 -4.58
N GLU A 25 -3.70 6.68 -4.30
CA GLU A 25 -2.85 7.58 -5.08
C GLU A 25 -1.38 7.16 -5.03
N ALA A 26 -0.86 6.84 -3.84
CA ALA A 26 0.51 6.39 -3.66
C ALA A 26 0.80 5.11 -4.46
N GLY A 27 -0.15 4.15 -4.50
CA GLY A 27 -0.01 2.94 -5.32
C GLY A 27 0.13 3.24 -6.82
N LEU A 28 -0.64 4.21 -7.34
CA LEU A 28 -0.52 4.64 -8.75
C LEU A 28 0.81 5.33 -9.03
N ILE A 29 1.27 6.21 -8.14
CA ILE A 29 2.57 6.88 -8.25
C ILE A 29 3.69 5.84 -8.22
N PHE A 30 3.63 4.90 -7.28
CA PHE A 30 4.60 3.83 -7.11
C PHE A 30 4.73 2.97 -8.38
N LYS A 31 3.60 2.44 -8.89
CA LYS A 31 3.56 1.67 -10.14
C LYS A 31 4.19 2.44 -11.30
N GLY A 32 3.84 3.71 -11.43
CA GLY A 32 4.41 4.60 -12.44
C GLY A 32 5.90 4.84 -12.28
N ALA A 33 6.40 4.91 -11.05
CA ALA A 33 7.82 5.18 -10.78
C ALA A 33 8.69 3.97 -11.12
N ILE A 34 8.25 2.75 -10.78
CA ILE A 34 8.97 1.53 -11.14
C ILE A 34 9.10 1.40 -12.66
N VAL A 35 8.06 1.75 -13.42
CA VAL A 35 8.12 1.75 -14.88
C VAL A 35 9.18 2.70 -15.42
N ASP A 36 9.31 3.90 -14.84
CA ASP A 36 10.32 4.89 -15.28
C ASP A 36 11.73 4.42 -14.91
N TYR A 37 11.90 3.89 -13.70
CA TYR A 37 13.17 3.33 -13.24
C TYR A 37 13.68 2.23 -14.16
N LEU A 38 12.82 1.28 -14.52
CA LEU A 38 13.16 0.18 -15.43
C LEU A 38 13.50 0.66 -16.85
N LYS A 39 12.96 1.82 -17.27
CA LYS A 39 13.32 2.45 -18.56
C LYS A 39 14.60 3.29 -18.50
N GLY A 40 15.19 3.46 -17.32
CA GLY A 40 16.34 4.34 -17.10
C GLY A 40 15.99 5.84 -17.02
N ASP A 41 14.70 6.19 -16.90
CA ASP A 41 14.26 7.57 -16.71
C ASP A 41 14.30 7.94 -15.21
N LEU A 42 15.51 8.18 -14.72
CA LEU A 42 15.77 8.45 -13.30
C LEU A 42 15.20 9.80 -12.85
N GLU A 43 15.14 10.80 -13.73
CA GLU A 43 14.59 12.11 -13.40
C GLU A 43 13.09 12.03 -13.11
N THR A 44 12.32 11.35 -13.98
CA THR A 44 10.88 11.14 -13.73
C THR A 44 10.64 10.24 -12.52
N PHE A 45 11.49 9.23 -12.31
CA PHE A 45 11.46 8.40 -11.10
C PHE A 45 11.66 9.23 -9.82
N GLU A 46 12.68 10.09 -9.75
CA GLU A 46 12.97 10.95 -8.61
C GLU A 46 11.80 11.92 -8.33
N HIS A 47 11.22 12.52 -9.38
CA HIS A 47 10.02 13.35 -9.22
C HIS A 47 8.82 12.57 -8.66
N LYS A 48 8.61 11.32 -9.07
CA LYS A 48 7.56 10.46 -8.50
C LYS A 48 7.89 10.02 -7.08
N ARG A 49 9.17 9.79 -6.73
CA ARG A 49 9.63 9.50 -5.37
C ARG A 49 9.22 10.62 -4.42
N ASP A 50 9.52 11.86 -4.80
CA ASP A 50 9.23 13.02 -3.96
C ASP A 50 7.71 13.23 -3.79
N ARG A 51 6.94 13.00 -4.87
CA ARG A 51 5.48 13.01 -4.79
C ARG A 51 4.92 11.92 -3.88
N LEU A 52 5.48 10.71 -3.92
CA LEU A 52 5.07 9.62 -3.05
C LEU A 52 5.42 9.91 -1.59
N HIS A 53 6.58 10.51 -1.34
CA HIS A 53 6.96 10.95 -0.01
C HIS A 53 6.01 12.02 0.54
N GLU A 54 5.57 12.96 -0.28
CA GLU A 54 4.56 13.94 0.12
C GLU A 54 3.19 13.29 0.37
N ALA A 55 2.78 12.32 -0.45
CA ALA A 55 1.54 11.58 -0.24
C ALA A 55 1.55 10.80 1.08
N GLU A 56 2.66 10.14 1.42
CA GLU A 56 2.84 9.48 2.72
C GLU A 56 2.78 10.46 3.89
N ARG A 57 3.47 11.61 3.78
CA ARG A 57 3.42 12.65 4.83
C ARG A 57 2.01 13.18 5.06
N GLN A 58 1.21 13.31 3.99
CA GLN A 58 -0.20 13.69 4.08
C GLN A 58 -1.05 12.57 4.69
N GLY A 59 -0.78 11.31 4.33
CA GLY A 59 -1.39 10.12 4.94
C GLY A 59 -1.18 10.05 6.45
N ASP A 60 0.06 10.14 6.91
CA ASP A 60 0.43 10.15 8.34
C ASP A 60 -0.23 11.32 9.09
N ALA A 61 -0.32 12.51 8.47
CA ALA A 61 -1.02 13.64 9.05
C ALA A 61 -2.54 13.38 9.23
N LEU A 62 -3.18 12.76 8.22
CA LEU A 62 -4.59 12.35 8.26
C LEU A 62 -4.81 11.24 9.30
N ARG A 63 -3.94 10.23 9.36
CA ARG A 63 -3.96 9.18 10.39
C ARG A 63 -3.96 9.81 11.78
N ARG A 64 -2.99 10.66 12.09
CA ARG A 64 -2.90 11.34 13.41
C ARG A 64 -4.11 12.23 13.71
N GLU A 65 -4.77 12.78 12.69
CA GLU A 65 -6.03 13.50 12.88
C GLU A 65 -7.20 12.57 13.20
N LEU A 66 -7.31 11.45 12.48
CA LEU A 66 -8.29 10.39 12.71
C LEU A 66 -8.17 9.83 14.13
N GLU A 67 -6.95 9.53 14.59
CA GLU A 67 -6.67 9.08 15.97
C GLU A 67 -7.24 10.08 17.00
N ARG A 68 -6.90 11.37 16.85
CA ARG A 68 -7.38 12.44 17.75
C ARG A 68 -8.90 12.56 17.73
N MET A 69 -9.52 12.39 16.57
CA MET A 69 -10.99 12.41 16.46
C MET A 69 -11.63 11.20 17.13
N LEU A 70 -11.05 10.00 17.01
CA LEU A 70 -11.54 8.79 17.68
C LEU A 70 -11.47 8.93 19.21
N TYR A 71 -10.43 9.56 19.74
CA TYR A 71 -10.32 9.84 21.18
C TYR A 71 -11.37 10.85 21.67
N THR A 72 -11.66 11.89 20.88
CA THR A 72 -12.50 13.02 21.32
C THR A 72 -13.98 12.87 21.00
N LYS A 73 -14.37 12.10 19.98
CA LYS A 73 -15.77 11.96 19.53
C LYS A 73 -16.39 10.64 19.96
N THR A 74 -17.59 10.70 20.57
CA THR A 74 -18.36 9.56 21.12
C THR A 74 -18.96 8.60 20.08
N LEU A 75 -18.61 8.70 18.79
CA LEU A 75 -19.37 8.07 17.70
C LEU A 75 -19.18 6.55 17.56
N ILE A 76 -18.10 5.95 18.07
CA ILE A 76 -17.89 4.49 17.99
C ILE A 76 -17.26 3.94 19.30
N PRO A 77 -17.89 4.08 20.49
CA PRO A 77 -17.23 3.80 21.76
C PRO A 77 -16.71 2.37 21.91
N GLU A 78 -17.43 1.40 21.36
CA GLU A 78 -17.18 -0.04 21.56
C GLU A 78 -16.13 -0.62 20.61
N SER A 79 -15.88 0.04 19.46
CA SER A 79 -14.93 -0.44 18.43
C SER A 79 -13.79 0.53 18.15
N ARG A 80 -13.52 1.50 19.02
CA ARG A 80 -12.44 2.50 18.80
C ARG A 80 -11.08 1.85 18.62
N GLY A 81 -10.77 0.84 19.43
CA GLY A 81 -9.49 0.13 19.36
C GLY A 81 -9.31 -0.58 18.02
N ASP A 82 -10.35 -1.30 17.58
CA ASP A 82 -10.34 -2.01 16.29
C ASP A 82 -10.22 -1.03 15.10
N VAL A 83 -10.95 0.10 15.15
CA VAL A 83 -10.87 1.13 14.09
C VAL A 83 -9.50 1.81 14.08
N LEU A 84 -8.94 2.10 15.25
CA LEU A 84 -7.60 2.68 15.39
C LEU A 84 -6.56 1.74 14.78
N GLU A 85 -6.57 0.48 15.20
CA GLU A 85 -5.64 -0.54 14.71
C GLU A 85 -5.79 -0.74 13.19
N LEU A 86 -7.02 -0.75 12.65
CA LEU A 86 -7.25 -0.80 11.22
C LEU A 86 -6.59 0.38 10.47
N ILE A 87 -6.75 1.61 10.97
CA ILE A 87 -6.16 2.79 10.33
C ILE A 87 -4.63 2.73 10.37
N GLU A 88 -4.04 2.32 11.51
CA GLU A 88 -2.58 2.11 11.61
C GLU A 88 -2.10 1.09 10.57
N ASN A 89 -2.80 -0.04 10.43
CA ASN A 89 -2.41 -1.10 9.49
C ASN A 89 -2.59 -0.66 8.03
N MET A 90 -3.58 0.17 7.73
CA MET A 90 -3.70 0.76 6.39
C MET A 90 -2.55 1.74 6.10
N ASP A 91 -2.05 2.46 7.10
CA ASP A 91 -0.93 3.40 6.95
C ASP A 91 0.39 2.70 6.65
N THR A 92 0.60 1.49 7.19
CA THR A 92 1.81 0.71 6.88
C THR A 92 1.94 0.43 5.38
N LEU A 93 0.84 0.35 4.62
CA LEU A 93 0.87 0.18 3.17
C LEU A 93 1.54 1.38 2.46
N LEU A 94 1.34 2.61 2.95
CA LEU A 94 2.06 3.80 2.46
C LEU A 94 3.55 3.71 2.78
N ASP A 95 3.89 3.30 3.99
CA ASP A 95 5.26 3.12 4.43
C ASP A 95 6.01 2.09 3.57
N HIS A 96 5.35 1.02 3.15
CA HIS A 96 5.93 0.02 2.26
C HIS A 96 6.25 0.60 0.88
N TYR A 97 5.35 1.38 0.27
CA TYR A 97 5.65 2.06 -0.99
C TYR A 97 6.81 3.04 -0.86
N LYS A 98 6.80 3.86 0.19
CA LYS A 98 7.87 4.84 0.46
C LYS A 98 9.21 4.15 0.63
N SER A 99 9.23 3.11 1.45
CA SER A 99 10.44 2.35 1.71
C SER A 99 10.96 1.69 0.41
N ALA A 100 10.07 1.20 -0.47
CA ALA A 100 10.37 0.68 -1.81
C ALA A 100 11.06 1.68 -2.70
N MET A 101 10.49 2.88 -2.80
CA MET A 101 11.08 3.94 -3.60
C MET A 101 12.45 4.36 -3.08
N TRP A 102 12.60 4.57 -1.77
CA TRP A 102 13.88 4.99 -1.19
C TRP A 102 14.98 3.94 -1.35
N ARG A 103 14.67 2.64 -1.24
CA ARG A 103 15.68 1.59 -1.46
C ARG A 103 16.17 1.57 -2.90
N ILE A 104 15.26 1.69 -3.87
CA ILE A 104 15.64 1.74 -5.29
C ILE A 104 16.52 2.97 -5.55
N ASP A 105 16.14 4.11 -5.00
CA ASP A 105 16.87 5.37 -5.15
C ASP A 105 18.29 5.31 -4.58
N ILE A 106 18.44 4.75 -3.37
CA ILE A 106 19.73 4.64 -2.66
C ILE A 106 20.62 3.59 -3.31
N GLU A 107 20.08 2.40 -3.58
CA GLU A 107 20.88 1.24 -3.97
C GLU A 107 21.05 1.10 -5.48
N GLN A 108 20.21 1.78 -6.26
CA GLN A 108 20.17 1.79 -7.73
C GLN A 108 20.40 0.39 -8.35
N PRO A 109 19.52 -0.59 -8.05
CA PRO A 109 19.71 -1.96 -8.52
C PRO A 109 19.75 -2.06 -10.05
N GLN A 110 20.79 -2.72 -10.55
CA GLN A 110 20.90 -3.02 -11.98
C GLN A 110 19.99 -4.20 -12.35
N ILE A 111 18.73 -3.93 -12.65
CA ILE A 111 17.74 -4.94 -13.03
C ILE A 111 17.91 -5.28 -14.52
N CYS A 112 18.20 -6.56 -14.82
CA CYS A 112 18.33 -7.02 -16.20
C CYS A 112 17.01 -6.88 -16.97
N ASP A 113 17.08 -6.44 -18.23
CA ASP A 113 15.93 -6.19 -19.11
C ASP A 113 14.94 -7.35 -19.20
N GLU A 114 15.44 -8.59 -19.21
CA GLU A 114 14.61 -9.80 -19.24
C GLU A 114 13.70 -9.97 -18.01
N PHE A 115 14.02 -9.30 -16.89
CA PHE A 115 13.20 -9.33 -15.67
C PHE A 115 12.23 -8.15 -15.57
N HIS A 116 12.31 -7.16 -16.48
CA HIS A 116 11.52 -5.92 -16.35
C HIS A 116 10.01 -6.18 -16.36
N GLU A 117 9.52 -7.05 -17.26
CA GLU A 117 8.09 -7.37 -17.32
C GLU A 117 7.60 -8.08 -16.06
N ASP A 118 8.39 -9.02 -15.54
CA ASP A 118 8.06 -9.70 -14.28
C ASP A 118 8.06 -8.73 -13.09
N PHE A 119 8.99 -7.77 -13.03
CA PHE A 119 8.98 -6.71 -12.00
C PHE A 119 7.75 -5.80 -12.11
N LYS A 120 7.38 -5.41 -13.34
CA LYS A 120 6.16 -4.61 -13.58
C LYS A 120 4.91 -5.38 -13.17
N GLU A 121 4.84 -6.67 -13.49
CA GLU A 121 3.75 -7.55 -13.12
C GLU A 121 3.65 -7.69 -11.59
N LEU A 122 4.76 -7.96 -10.91
CA LEU A 122 4.83 -8.07 -9.45
C LEU A 122 4.33 -6.80 -8.75
N VAL A 123 4.82 -5.63 -9.19
CA VAL A 123 4.39 -4.33 -8.65
C VAL A 123 2.92 -4.05 -8.94
N ALA A 124 2.44 -4.41 -10.14
CA ALA A 124 1.03 -4.28 -10.46
C ALA A 124 0.16 -5.10 -9.51
N TYR A 125 0.51 -6.37 -9.25
CA TYR A 125 -0.25 -7.22 -8.34
C TYR A 125 -0.22 -6.71 -6.89
N GLY A 126 0.93 -6.25 -6.39
CA GLY A 126 1.00 -5.60 -5.07
C GLY A 126 0.11 -4.37 -4.96
N VAL A 127 0.05 -3.53 -5.99
CA VAL A 127 -0.84 -2.34 -6.01
C VAL A 127 -2.32 -2.72 -6.09
N GLU A 128 -2.68 -3.73 -6.87
CA GLU A 128 -4.08 -4.21 -6.94
C GLU A 128 -4.53 -4.88 -5.63
N ALA A 129 -3.62 -5.55 -4.91
CA ALA A 129 -3.87 -6.07 -3.57
C ALA A 129 -4.19 -4.94 -2.58
N VAL A 130 -3.35 -3.90 -2.54
CA VAL A 130 -3.58 -2.71 -1.70
C VAL A 130 -4.87 -1.99 -2.06
N GLU A 131 -5.18 -1.78 -3.35
CA GLU A 131 -6.44 -1.14 -3.76
C GLU A 131 -7.66 -1.97 -3.34
N SER A 132 -7.55 -3.29 -3.41
CA SER A 132 -8.59 -4.20 -2.92
C SER A 132 -8.76 -4.10 -1.40
N ALA A 133 -7.68 -3.97 -0.64
CA ALA A 133 -7.71 -3.73 0.81
C ALA A 133 -8.34 -2.36 1.15
N VAL A 134 -8.01 -1.32 0.39
CA VAL A 134 -8.65 0.01 0.50
C VAL A 134 -10.16 -0.10 0.27
N CYS A 135 -10.59 -0.86 -0.74
CA CYS A 135 -12.01 -1.10 -1.00
C CYS A 135 -12.69 -1.88 0.14
N ALA A 136 -12.02 -2.91 0.68
CA ALA A 136 -12.53 -3.67 1.82
C ALA A 136 -12.69 -2.80 3.07
N CYS A 137 -11.70 -1.96 3.37
CA CYS A 137 -11.73 -1.00 4.47
C CYS A 137 -12.86 0.03 4.29
N ARG A 138 -13.03 0.57 3.08
CA ARG A 138 -14.15 1.47 2.76
C ARG A 138 -15.52 0.79 2.91
N ALA A 139 -15.62 -0.47 2.49
CA ALA A 139 -16.81 -1.28 2.66
C ALA A 139 -17.14 -1.50 4.15
N PHE A 140 -16.14 -1.77 4.99
CA PHE A 140 -16.35 -1.91 6.43
C PHE A 140 -17.04 -0.69 7.07
N PHE A 141 -16.69 0.53 6.67
CA PHE A 141 -17.33 1.74 7.18
C PHE A 141 -18.71 2.04 6.57
N ARG A 142 -18.99 1.60 5.34
CA ARG A 142 -20.21 1.97 4.59
C ARG A 142 -21.21 0.83 4.38
N ASN A 143 -20.75 -0.30 3.88
CA ASN A 143 -21.55 -1.48 3.56
C ASN A 143 -20.72 -2.75 3.80
N ILE A 144 -20.83 -3.29 5.01
CA ILE A 144 -20.02 -4.41 5.49
C ILE A 144 -20.22 -5.69 4.67
N ASP A 145 -21.41 -5.87 4.08
CA ASP A 145 -21.75 -7.07 3.30
C ASP A 145 -20.88 -7.21 2.03
N THR A 146 -20.36 -6.09 1.53
CA THR A 146 -19.45 -6.10 0.36
C THR A 146 -17.98 -6.25 0.71
N ALA A 147 -17.61 -6.18 1.99
CA ALA A 147 -16.21 -6.21 2.42
C ALA A 147 -15.56 -7.56 2.08
N SER A 148 -16.25 -8.68 2.31
CA SER A 148 -15.76 -10.03 2.01
C SER A 148 -15.35 -10.20 0.55
N THR A 149 -16.13 -9.67 -0.40
CA THR A 149 -15.81 -9.72 -1.83
C THR A 149 -14.52 -9.00 -2.18
N HIS A 150 -14.22 -7.90 -1.47
CA HIS A 150 -12.96 -7.18 -1.67
C HIS A 150 -11.79 -7.90 -1.00
N MET A 151 -12.00 -8.52 0.17
CA MET A 151 -11.00 -9.34 0.84
C MET A 151 -10.57 -10.53 -0.03
N ASP A 152 -11.52 -11.22 -0.67
CA ASP A 152 -11.22 -12.31 -1.61
C ASP A 152 -10.30 -11.87 -2.77
N LYS A 153 -10.43 -10.61 -3.22
CA LYS A 153 -9.56 -10.05 -4.26
C LYS A 153 -8.14 -9.80 -3.76
N VAL A 154 -7.96 -9.37 -2.51
CA VAL A 154 -6.63 -9.22 -1.92
C VAL A 154 -5.90 -10.57 -1.93
N ILE A 155 -6.56 -11.62 -1.42
CA ILE A 155 -6.02 -13.00 -1.41
C ILE A 155 -5.71 -13.48 -2.84
N TYR A 156 -6.52 -13.11 -3.82
CA TYR A 156 -6.25 -13.44 -5.21
C TYR A 156 -4.97 -12.76 -5.74
N TRP A 157 -4.79 -11.47 -5.46
CA TRP A 157 -3.64 -10.72 -5.93
C TRP A 157 -2.34 -11.08 -5.20
N GLU A 158 -2.41 -11.36 -3.89
CA GLU A 158 -1.29 -11.90 -3.11
C GLU A 158 -0.77 -13.21 -3.74
N LYS A 159 -1.65 -14.20 -3.97
CA LYS A 159 -1.27 -15.46 -4.63
C LYS A 159 -0.65 -15.25 -6.02
N LYS A 160 -1.08 -14.22 -6.74
CA LYS A 160 -0.49 -13.87 -8.05
C LYS A 160 0.89 -13.26 -7.89
N SER A 161 1.08 -12.38 -6.90
CA SER A 161 2.36 -11.81 -6.51
C SER A 161 3.37 -12.91 -6.16
N ASP A 162 2.97 -13.86 -5.31
CA ASP A 162 3.75 -15.03 -4.88
C ASP A 162 4.28 -15.87 -6.04
N VAL A 163 3.42 -16.13 -7.03
CA VAL A 163 3.77 -16.90 -8.24
C VAL A 163 4.85 -16.16 -9.05
N VAL A 164 4.70 -14.85 -9.24
CA VAL A 164 5.66 -14.03 -10.01
C VAL A 164 6.97 -13.88 -9.25
N SER A 165 6.92 -13.61 -7.95
CA SER A 165 8.09 -13.55 -7.09
C SER A 165 8.91 -14.85 -7.14
N THR A 166 8.24 -16.00 -6.98
CA THR A 166 8.90 -17.31 -7.06
C THR A 166 9.53 -17.54 -8.43
N ARG A 167 8.85 -17.14 -9.52
CA ARG A 167 9.38 -17.23 -10.90
C ARG A 167 10.63 -16.37 -11.06
N LEU A 168 10.58 -15.10 -10.65
CA LEU A 168 11.69 -14.16 -10.67
C LEU A 168 12.90 -14.68 -9.90
N GLN A 169 12.69 -15.11 -8.65
CA GLN A 169 13.77 -15.64 -7.81
C GLN A 169 14.44 -16.84 -8.49
N ARG A 170 13.66 -17.79 -9.04
CA ARG A 170 14.23 -18.93 -9.78
C ARG A 170 15.02 -18.48 -11.02
N ALA A 171 14.52 -17.52 -11.78
CA ALA A 171 15.19 -17.02 -12.98
C ALA A 171 16.51 -16.32 -12.64
N ILE A 172 16.51 -15.42 -11.66
CA ILE A 172 17.69 -14.71 -11.15
C ILE A 172 18.79 -15.70 -10.72
N PHE A 173 18.45 -16.73 -9.96
CA PHE A 173 19.45 -17.67 -9.45
C PHE A 173 20.00 -18.63 -10.51
N ARG A 174 19.25 -18.89 -11.60
CA ARG A 174 19.68 -19.71 -12.74
C ARG A 174 20.66 -19.01 -13.68
N ARG A 175 20.70 -17.67 -13.71
CA ARG A 175 21.63 -16.91 -14.55
C ARG A 175 23.09 -17.19 -14.19
N GLU A 176 23.89 -17.72 -15.11
CA GLU A 176 25.29 -18.08 -14.81
C GLU A 176 26.25 -16.88 -14.85
N ASP A 177 25.88 -15.84 -15.60
CA ASP A 177 26.66 -14.62 -15.82
C ASP A 177 26.52 -13.58 -14.69
N LEU A 178 25.57 -13.77 -13.77
CA LEU A 178 25.41 -12.92 -12.59
C LEU A 178 26.20 -13.45 -11.39
N ARG A 179 26.98 -12.56 -10.75
CA ARG A 179 27.61 -12.85 -9.46
C ARG A 179 26.55 -13.08 -8.39
N LEU A 180 26.86 -13.92 -7.40
CA LEU A 180 25.95 -14.21 -6.29
C LEU A 180 25.51 -12.95 -5.52
N SER A 181 26.37 -11.94 -5.41
CA SER A 181 26.02 -10.65 -4.80
C SER A 181 24.91 -9.92 -5.57
N HIS A 182 24.99 -9.90 -6.90
CA HIS A 182 23.98 -9.27 -7.75
C HIS A 182 22.66 -10.06 -7.71
N LYS A 183 22.74 -11.40 -7.75
CA LYS A 183 21.56 -12.27 -7.56
C LYS A 183 20.85 -12.00 -6.24
N ARG A 184 21.62 -11.89 -5.15
CA ARG A 184 21.10 -11.61 -3.82
C ARG A 184 20.43 -10.23 -3.79
N HIS A 185 21.07 -9.23 -4.37
CA HIS A 185 20.54 -7.87 -4.45
C HIS A 185 19.20 -7.83 -5.19
N LEU A 186 19.13 -8.44 -6.39
CA LEU A 186 17.87 -8.53 -7.15
C LEU A 186 16.78 -9.27 -6.38
N ARG A 187 17.10 -10.42 -5.75
CA ARG A 187 16.16 -11.16 -4.91
C ARG A 187 15.62 -10.30 -3.76
N ASP A 188 16.47 -9.50 -3.13
CA ASP A 188 16.05 -8.65 -2.03
C ASP A 188 15.04 -7.59 -2.50
N PHE A 189 15.18 -7.05 -3.72
CA PHE A 189 14.14 -6.21 -4.34
C PHE A 189 12.88 -6.98 -4.69
N VAL A 190 12.98 -8.19 -5.25
CA VAL A 190 11.79 -9.02 -5.54
C VAL A 190 10.96 -9.25 -4.28
N ARG A 191 11.60 -9.68 -3.20
CA ARG A 191 10.93 -9.92 -1.91
C ARG A 191 10.31 -8.67 -1.34
N PHE A 192 10.93 -7.52 -1.59
CA PHE A 192 10.40 -6.28 -1.09
C PHE A 192 9.16 -5.81 -1.84
N MET A 193 9.10 -6.04 -3.16
CA MET A 193 7.90 -5.78 -3.95
C MET A 193 6.77 -6.75 -3.60
N GLU A 194 7.11 -8.02 -3.39
CA GLU A 194 6.18 -9.06 -2.92
C GLU A 194 5.53 -8.68 -1.59
N LYS A 195 6.33 -8.19 -0.63
CA LYS A 195 5.87 -7.82 0.72
C LYS A 195 4.71 -6.81 0.75
N ILE A 196 4.54 -6.00 -0.29
CA ILE A 196 3.41 -5.06 -0.40
C ILE A 196 2.08 -5.82 -0.47
N ALA A 197 2.03 -6.94 -1.20
CA ALA A 197 0.83 -7.76 -1.28
C ALA A 197 0.57 -8.50 0.03
N ASP A 198 1.61 -9.05 0.65
CA ASP A 198 1.51 -9.72 1.96
C ASP A 198 0.95 -8.79 3.03
N GLU A 199 1.40 -7.54 3.06
CA GLU A 199 0.91 -6.55 4.06
C GLU A 199 -0.54 -6.16 3.80
N ALA A 200 -0.99 -6.16 2.54
CA ALA A 200 -2.40 -5.99 2.23
C ALA A 200 -3.24 -7.19 2.71
N GLU A 201 -2.70 -8.42 2.63
CA GLU A 201 -3.31 -9.61 3.22
C GLU A 201 -3.37 -9.51 4.75
N ASP A 202 -2.26 -9.16 5.42
CA ASP A 202 -2.20 -8.98 6.87
C ASP A 202 -3.25 -7.97 7.37
N VAL A 203 -3.48 -6.89 6.60
CA VAL A 203 -4.53 -5.90 6.86
C VAL A 203 -5.93 -6.50 6.81
N ILE A 204 -6.26 -7.28 5.77
CA ILE A 204 -7.60 -7.85 5.65
C ILE A 204 -7.85 -9.00 6.63
N ASP A 205 -6.81 -9.72 7.03
CA ASP A 205 -6.91 -10.76 8.06
C ASP A 205 -7.37 -10.14 9.38
N ARG A 206 -6.83 -8.97 9.74
CA ARG A 206 -7.29 -8.20 10.91
C ARG A 206 -8.70 -7.64 10.70
N LEU A 207 -8.98 -7.11 9.50
CA LEU A 207 -10.31 -6.63 9.15
C LEU A 207 -11.39 -7.71 9.32
N SER A 208 -11.08 -8.97 8.98
CA SER A 208 -12.00 -10.10 9.13
C SER A 208 -12.45 -10.28 10.58
N ILE A 209 -11.53 -10.11 11.54
CA ILE A 209 -11.81 -10.20 12.97
C ILE A 209 -12.75 -9.07 13.39
N TYR A 210 -12.50 -7.85 12.90
CA TYR A 210 -13.35 -6.70 13.21
C TYR A 210 -14.76 -6.86 12.65
N ILE A 211 -14.91 -7.43 11.45
CA ILE A 211 -16.21 -7.75 10.86
C ILE A 211 -16.96 -8.76 11.72
N ILE A 212 -16.30 -9.84 12.17
CA ILE A 212 -16.92 -10.86 13.03
C ILE A 212 -17.36 -10.25 14.36
N LYS A 213 -16.51 -9.45 15.01
CA LYS A 213 -16.84 -8.77 16.27
C LYS A 213 -18.07 -7.87 16.15
N ARG A 214 -18.25 -7.19 15.00
CA ARG A 214 -19.37 -6.29 14.76
C ARG A 214 -20.68 -7.02 14.44
N ALA A 215 -20.61 -8.29 14.02
CA ALA A 215 -21.78 -9.12 13.74
C ALA A 215 -22.34 -9.84 14.98
N LEU A 216 -21.59 -9.82 16.10
CA LEU A 216 -21.99 -10.36 17.42
C LEU A 216 -22.72 -9.30 18.25
#